data_AF-A0A245ZGT6-F1
#
_entry.id   AF-A0A245ZGT6-F1
#
_cell.length_a   1.000
_cell.length_b   1.000
_cell.length_c   1.000
_cell.angle_alpha   90.00
_cell.angle_beta   90.00
_cell.angle_gamma   90.00
#
_symmetry.space_group_name_H-M   'P 1'
#
loop_
_entity.id
_entity.type
_entity.pdbx_description
1 polymer ?
#
loop_
_entity_poly.entity_id
_entity_poly.type
_entity_poly.pdbx_seq_one_letter_code
_entity_poly.pdbx_strand_id
1 'polypeptide(L)'
;MRSLSGIGEAIALESLAQGSLGNTISPGLLVLRRGILIAGLIALEAFVRDRTSEALRTLERWPKSFDQLPEKLRLASRLNALQYLQQYAKMLKRQGDDYEGELQAEIEKMSSGSAATLRFTKFVAGDYTGNVSDQGMKDLLSSLQVHDCWSTFRQFAADAGIGVPSVHELVKSTVRKRHRSAHSPGYSPTATEITELRSDLLCIAMCFDVSVSSSMEQALAVSDQWAGGETAWRDAVHLYAVQPHGTRYRLLQHGRARALRLTNDATAVQALVPRAAPGTVAVLVKQDAAGRPNSWNIL
;
A
#
# COMPACT_ATOMS: atom_id res chain seq x y z
N MET A 1 -3.30 -14.74 -1.57
CA MET A 1 -4.11 -13.88 -2.46
C MET A 1 -4.18 -12.52 -1.76
N ARG A 2 -3.60 -11.47 -2.33
CA ARG A 2 -3.47 -10.15 -1.68
C ARG A 2 -4.88 -9.61 -1.41
N SER A 3 -5.20 -9.27 -0.16
CA SER A 3 -6.54 -8.80 0.24
C SER A 3 -6.79 -7.37 -0.26
N LEU A 4 -6.90 -7.22 -1.58
CA LEU A 4 -7.56 -6.07 -2.21
C LEU A 4 -9.08 -6.25 -2.20
N SER A 5 -9.60 -7.38 -1.71
CA SER A 5 -11.04 -7.64 -1.61
C SER A 5 -11.72 -6.58 -0.76
N GLY A 6 -11.15 -6.17 0.37
CA GLY A 6 -11.71 -5.10 1.20
C GLY A 6 -11.78 -3.75 0.48
N ILE A 7 -10.75 -3.39 -0.30
CA ILE A 7 -10.77 -2.18 -1.14
C ILE A 7 -11.79 -2.35 -2.28
N GLY A 8 -11.82 -3.51 -2.94
CA GLY A 8 -12.75 -3.85 -4.02
C GLY A 8 -14.22 -3.89 -3.60
N GLU A 9 -14.51 -4.38 -2.40
CA GLU A 9 -15.84 -4.40 -1.77
C GLU A 9 -16.27 -3.00 -1.36
N ALA A 10 -15.37 -2.21 -0.75
CA ALA A 10 -15.64 -0.80 -0.47
C ALA A 10 -15.90 0.01 -1.76
N ILE A 11 -15.20 -0.33 -2.84
CA ILE A 11 -15.41 0.21 -4.20
C ILE A 11 -16.77 -0.24 -4.78
N ALA A 12 -17.18 -1.50 -4.57
CA ALA A 12 -18.44 -2.01 -5.10
C ALA A 12 -19.68 -1.33 -4.49
N LEU A 13 -19.53 -0.69 -3.32
CA LEU A 13 -20.58 0.13 -2.70
C LEU A 13 -20.79 1.48 -3.42
N GLU A 14 -19.87 1.90 -4.30
CA GLU A 14 -19.96 3.15 -5.06
C GLU A 14 -21.26 3.25 -5.87
N SER A 15 -21.64 2.17 -6.58
CA SER A 15 -22.85 2.15 -7.42
C SER A 15 -24.13 2.36 -6.62
N LEU A 16 -24.13 2.02 -5.32
CA LEU A 16 -25.25 2.25 -4.41
C LEU A 16 -25.35 3.73 -3.96
N ALA A 17 -24.24 4.47 -4.04
CA ALA A 17 -24.12 5.85 -3.56
C ALA A 17 -24.24 6.93 -4.65
N GLN A 18 -24.37 6.51 -5.92
CA GLN A 18 -24.52 7.41 -7.08
C GLN A 18 -25.95 7.99 -7.25
N GLY A 19 -26.92 7.61 -6.41
CA GLY A 19 -28.29 8.11 -6.50
C GLY A 19 -28.45 9.63 -6.28
N SER A 20 -29.45 10.22 -6.95
CA SER A 20 -29.93 11.63 -6.89
C SER A 20 -28.89 12.74 -7.15
N LEU A 21 -28.93 13.31 -8.36
CA LEU A 21 -28.38 14.63 -8.72
C LEU A 21 -29.33 15.79 -8.36
N GLY A 22 -30.42 15.53 -7.62
CA GLY A 22 -31.41 16.53 -7.22
C GLY A 22 -30.98 17.37 -6.01
N ASN A 23 -31.58 18.57 -5.86
CA ASN A 23 -31.24 19.54 -4.80
C ASN A 23 -31.49 19.07 -3.36
N THR A 24 -32.14 17.92 -3.16
CA THR A 24 -32.35 17.28 -1.86
C THR A 24 -31.78 15.86 -1.87
N ILE A 25 -30.62 15.70 -1.25
CA ILE A 25 -29.98 14.40 -1.01
C ILE A 25 -30.71 13.74 0.18
N SER A 26 -31.16 12.50 0.02
CA SER A 26 -31.82 11.80 1.12
C SER A 26 -30.83 11.55 2.28
N PRO A 27 -31.29 11.64 3.55
CA PRO A 27 -30.41 11.40 4.70
C PRO A 27 -29.69 10.05 4.67
N GLY A 28 -30.37 8.99 4.21
CA GLY A 28 -29.78 7.65 4.08
C GLY A 28 -28.62 7.59 3.09
N LEU A 29 -28.71 8.32 1.98
CA LEU A 29 -27.64 8.40 0.99
C LEU A 29 -26.41 9.14 1.54
N LEU A 30 -26.60 10.19 2.35
CA LEU A 30 -25.50 10.89 3.01
C LEU A 30 -24.76 9.97 4.00
N VAL A 31 -25.50 9.21 4.79
CA VAL A 31 -24.93 8.21 5.71
C VAL A 31 -24.12 7.18 4.92
N LEU A 32 -24.67 6.67 3.81
CA LEU A 32 -23.98 5.71 2.94
C LEU A 32 -22.66 6.29 2.39
N ARG A 33 -22.69 7.51 1.83
CA ARG A 33 -21.48 8.16 1.28
C ARG A 33 -20.40 8.38 2.34
N ARG A 34 -20.80 8.83 3.54
CA ARG A 34 -19.86 8.95 4.67
C ARG A 34 -19.29 7.60 5.06
N GLY A 35 -20.13 6.57 5.12
CA GLY A 35 -19.74 5.19 5.41
C GLY A 35 -18.69 4.66 4.42
N ILE A 36 -18.89 4.89 3.12
CA ILE A 36 -17.94 4.47 2.07
C ILE A 36 -16.57 5.15 2.23
N LEU A 37 -16.53 6.46 2.50
CA LEU A 37 -15.26 7.17 2.73
C LEU A 37 -14.52 6.63 3.96
N ILE A 38 -15.23 6.33 5.04
CA ILE A 38 -14.65 5.76 6.25
C ILE A 38 -14.13 4.34 5.98
N ALA A 39 -14.95 3.48 5.39
CA ALA A 39 -14.61 2.10 5.07
C ALA A 39 -13.43 2.00 4.09
N GLY A 40 -13.40 2.86 3.06
CA GLY A 40 -12.31 2.92 2.09
C GLY A 40 -10.96 3.25 2.73
N LEU A 41 -10.91 4.20 3.67
CA LEU A 41 -9.68 4.47 4.39
C LEU A 41 -9.30 3.31 5.32
N ILE A 42 -10.25 2.73 6.06
CA ILE A 42 -9.98 1.56 6.92
C ILE A 42 -9.38 0.41 6.09
N ALA A 43 -9.90 0.18 4.89
CA ALA A 43 -9.37 -0.82 3.97
C ALA A 43 -7.93 -0.49 3.53
N LEU A 44 -7.62 0.79 3.26
CA LEU A 44 -6.26 1.21 2.95
C LEU A 44 -5.30 1.06 4.15
N GLU A 45 -5.77 1.36 5.36
CA GLU A 45 -4.98 1.18 6.59
C GLU A 45 -4.65 -0.28 6.85
N ALA A 46 -5.65 -1.16 6.72
CA ALA A 46 -5.45 -2.60 6.80
C ALA A 46 -4.46 -3.08 5.73
N PHE A 47 -4.62 -2.61 4.48
CA PHE A 47 -3.71 -2.93 3.39
C PHE A 47 -2.25 -2.54 3.69
N VAL A 48 -2.01 -1.31 4.18
CA VAL A 48 -0.68 -0.82 4.53
C VAL A 48 -0.07 -1.67 5.66
N ARG A 49 -0.85 -2.00 6.69
CA ARG A 49 -0.40 -2.83 7.82
C ARG A 49 -0.06 -4.26 7.40
N ASP A 50 -0.94 -4.89 6.63
CA ASP A 50 -0.75 -6.25 6.13
C ASP A 50 0.46 -6.33 5.21
N ARG A 51 0.57 -5.37 4.28
CA ARG A 51 1.69 -5.33 3.34
C ARG A 51 3.02 -5.06 4.05
N THR A 52 3.03 -4.21 5.07
CA THR A 52 4.22 -4.00 5.90
C THR A 52 4.60 -5.26 6.65
N SER A 53 3.63 -5.95 7.24
CA SER A 53 3.88 -7.22 7.94
C SER A 53 4.48 -8.28 7.02
N GLU A 54 4.01 -8.36 5.77
CA GLU A 54 4.59 -9.22 4.75
C GLU A 54 6.03 -8.81 4.36
N ALA A 55 6.29 -7.51 4.26
CA ALA A 55 7.63 -6.98 3.98
C ALA A 55 8.61 -7.34 5.09
N LEU A 56 8.20 -7.20 6.35
CA LEU A 56 8.99 -7.57 7.51
C LEU A 56 9.28 -9.07 7.56
N ARG A 57 8.30 -9.93 7.24
CA ARG A 57 8.54 -11.38 7.08
C ARG A 57 9.55 -11.70 5.98
N THR A 58 9.59 -10.89 4.93
CA THR A 58 10.60 -11.03 3.86
C THR A 58 11.98 -10.68 4.39
N LEU A 59 12.08 -9.62 5.21
CA LEU A 59 13.33 -9.21 5.87
C LEU A 59 13.80 -10.17 6.95
N GLU A 60 12.99 -11.10 7.44
CA GLU A 60 13.48 -12.17 8.34
C GLU A 60 14.56 -13.04 7.65
N ARG A 61 14.61 -13.03 6.30
CA ARG A 61 15.63 -13.69 5.47
C ARG A 61 16.85 -12.81 5.18
N TRP A 62 16.91 -11.62 5.77
CA TRP A 62 18.02 -10.69 5.59
C TRP A 62 19.36 -11.38 5.93
N PRO A 63 20.38 -11.29 5.05
CA PRO A 63 21.59 -12.11 5.16
C PRO A 63 22.60 -11.62 6.20
N LYS A 64 22.29 -10.53 6.91
CA LYS A 64 23.23 -9.79 7.78
C LYS A 64 22.69 -9.66 9.20
N SER A 65 23.52 -9.18 10.11
CA SER A 65 23.09 -8.97 11.50
C SER A 65 22.10 -7.82 11.62
N PHE A 66 21.34 -7.80 12.73
CA PHE A 66 20.39 -6.72 13.02
C PHE A 66 21.07 -5.35 13.06
N ASP A 67 22.31 -5.26 13.55
CA ASP A 67 23.03 -3.99 13.68
C ASP A 67 23.41 -3.37 12.33
N GLN A 68 23.43 -4.18 11.28
CA GLN A 68 23.68 -3.75 9.90
C GLN A 68 22.39 -3.33 9.17
N LEU A 69 21.23 -3.41 9.83
CA LEU A 69 20.01 -2.82 9.28
C LEU A 69 20.10 -1.29 9.29
N PRO A 70 19.41 -0.61 8.36
CA PRO A 70 19.30 0.83 8.39
C PRO A 70 18.82 1.36 9.74
N GLU A 71 19.43 2.44 10.20
CA GLU A 71 19.14 3.02 11.51
C GLU A 71 17.65 3.28 11.73
N LYS A 72 16.97 3.86 10.73
CA LYS A 72 15.51 4.10 10.79
C LYS A 72 14.72 2.83 11.02
N LEU A 73 15.09 1.71 10.39
CA LEU A 73 14.42 0.43 10.60
C LEU A 73 14.71 -0.14 11.98
N ARG A 74 15.96 -0.02 12.45
CA ARG A 74 16.35 -0.47 13.81
C ARG A 74 15.56 0.29 14.88
N LEU A 75 15.46 1.61 14.74
CA LEU A 75 14.68 2.47 15.64
C LEU A 75 13.19 2.16 15.56
N ALA A 76 12.64 2.00 14.35
CA ALA A 76 11.24 1.62 14.16
C ALA A 76 10.92 0.26 14.81
N SER A 77 11.81 -0.72 14.66
CA SER A 77 11.65 -2.10 15.18
C SER A 77 11.85 -2.24 16.68
N ARG A 78 12.45 -1.26 17.34
CA ARG A 78 12.68 -1.28 18.79
C ARG A 78 11.95 -0.14 19.48
N LEU A 79 12.49 1.07 19.39
CA LEU A 79 12.05 2.22 20.18
C LEU A 79 10.60 2.60 19.86
N ASN A 80 10.28 2.78 18.57
CA ASN A 80 8.94 3.22 18.17
C ASN A 80 7.91 2.09 18.38
N ALA A 81 8.29 0.85 18.05
CA ALA A 81 7.43 -0.30 18.25
C ALA A 81 7.06 -0.52 19.72
N LEU A 82 7.97 -0.26 20.68
CA LEU A 82 7.65 -0.32 22.11
C LEU A 82 6.57 0.69 22.51
N GLN A 83 6.63 1.91 21.96
CA GLN A 83 5.60 2.93 22.21
C GLN A 83 4.23 2.49 21.70
N TYR A 84 4.16 1.97 20.47
CA TYR A 84 2.91 1.49 19.89
C TYR A 84 2.37 0.24 20.59
N LEU A 85 3.25 -0.69 20.96
CA LEU A 85 2.89 -1.86 21.75
C LEU A 85 2.29 -1.45 23.10
N GLN A 86 2.88 -0.46 23.79
CA GLN A 86 2.34 0.03 25.06
C GLN A 86 0.94 0.62 24.89
N GLN A 87 0.69 1.40 23.84
CA GLN A 87 -0.62 1.97 23.54
C GLN A 87 -1.65 0.88 23.24
N TYR A 88 -1.27 -0.10 22.42
CA TYR A 88 -2.11 -1.23 22.06
C TYR A 88 -2.44 -2.13 23.27
N ALA A 89 -1.46 -2.46 24.10
CA ALA A 89 -1.68 -3.25 25.32
C ALA A 89 -2.63 -2.55 26.30
N LYS A 90 -2.55 -1.21 26.41
CA LYS A 90 -3.52 -0.42 27.21
C LYS A 90 -4.94 -0.51 26.64
N MET A 91 -5.09 -0.60 25.32
CA MET A 91 -6.40 -0.79 24.67
C MET A 91 -6.95 -2.19 24.96
N LEU A 92 -6.16 -3.24 24.72
CA LEU A 92 -6.54 -4.64 25.02
C LEU A 92 -6.97 -4.81 26.47
N LYS A 93 -6.20 -4.24 27.41
CA LYS A 93 -6.52 -4.25 28.83
C LYS A 93 -7.89 -3.62 29.16
N ARG A 94 -8.30 -2.58 28.43
CA ARG A 94 -9.64 -1.97 28.60
C ARG A 94 -10.76 -2.82 28.00
N GLN A 95 -10.44 -3.61 26.97
CA GLN A 95 -11.38 -4.49 26.28
C GLN A 95 -11.56 -5.84 26.99
N GLY A 96 -10.67 -6.17 27.94
CA GLY A 96 -10.68 -7.46 28.64
C GLY A 96 -9.99 -8.58 27.87
N ASP A 97 -9.19 -8.23 26.86
CA ASP A 97 -8.42 -9.18 26.04
C ASP A 97 -7.04 -9.50 26.68
N ASP A 98 -6.38 -10.54 26.16
CA ASP A 98 -5.06 -10.99 26.62
C ASP A 98 -3.92 -10.03 26.21
N TYR A 99 -3.78 -8.95 26.98
CA TYR A 99 -2.72 -7.97 26.77
C TYR A 99 -1.33 -8.47 27.19
N GLU A 100 -1.24 -9.44 28.12
CA GLU A 100 0.04 -9.95 28.62
C GLU A 100 0.69 -10.91 27.64
N GLY A 101 -0.08 -11.83 27.06
CA GLY A 101 0.39 -12.71 25.99
C GLY A 101 0.86 -11.93 24.77
N GLU A 102 0.13 -10.88 24.38
CA GLU A 102 0.51 -10.00 23.27
C GLU A 102 1.81 -9.25 23.56
N LEU A 103 1.97 -8.70 24.78
CA LEU A 103 3.21 -8.04 25.21
C LEU A 103 4.41 -8.99 25.13
N GLN A 104 4.27 -10.19 25.68
CA GLN A 104 5.34 -11.18 25.70
C GLN A 104 5.76 -11.58 24.28
N ALA A 105 4.79 -11.90 23.42
CA ALA A 105 5.05 -12.35 22.06
C ALA A 105 5.77 -11.28 21.22
N GLU A 106 5.42 -10.01 21.38
CA GLU A 106 5.99 -8.93 20.59
C GLU A 106 7.35 -8.46 21.14
N ILE A 107 7.55 -8.47 22.46
CA ILE A 107 8.86 -8.20 23.09
C ILE A 107 9.89 -9.26 22.67
N GLU A 108 9.50 -10.54 22.58
CA GLU A 108 10.38 -11.61 22.09
C GLU A 108 10.87 -11.36 20.66
N LYS A 109 9.99 -10.83 19.79
CA LYS A 109 10.39 -10.45 18.42
C LYS A 109 11.38 -9.29 18.45
N MET A 110 11.14 -8.26 19.25
CA MET A 110 12.03 -7.09 19.37
C MET A 110 13.42 -7.45 19.92
N SER A 111 13.51 -8.48 20.78
CA SER A 111 14.78 -8.95 21.36
C SER A 111 15.55 -9.92 20.47
N SER A 112 14.99 -10.37 19.34
CA SER A 112 15.57 -11.37 18.43
C SER A 112 16.86 -10.96 17.71
N GLY A 113 17.41 -9.77 17.97
CA GLY A 113 18.61 -9.26 17.28
C GLY A 113 19.88 -10.10 17.46
N SER A 114 19.92 -11.02 18.42
CA SER A 114 21.00 -11.99 18.64
C SER A 114 20.69 -13.41 18.15
N ALA A 115 19.50 -13.65 17.60
CA ALA A 115 19.09 -14.97 17.13
C ALA A 115 19.60 -15.26 15.71
N ALA A 116 19.66 -16.54 15.33
CA ALA A 116 20.08 -16.98 14.00
C ALA A 116 19.13 -16.51 12.87
N THR A 117 17.89 -16.17 13.21
CA THR A 117 16.88 -15.59 12.32
C THR A 117 16.30 -14.35 12.97
N LEU A 118 16.32 -13.24 12.23
CA LEU A 118 15.69 -12.00 12.66
C LEU A 118 14.18 -12.18 12.71
N ARG A 119 13.54 -11.59 13.72
CA ARG A 119 12.09 -11.47 13.80
C ARG A 119 11.73 -10.00 13.96
N PHE A 120 10.62 -9.62 13.34
CA PHE A 120 10.13 -8.25 13.42
C PHE A 120 8.76 -8.22 14.06
N THR A 121 8.57 -7.27 14.97
CA THR A 121 7.27 -6.93 15.54
C THR A 121 6.37 -6.31 14.49
N LYS A 122 5.06 -6.60 14.57
CA LYS A 122 4.06 -5.98 13.67
C LYS A 122 3.97 -4.46 13.87
N PHE A 123 4.34 -3.96 15.05
CA PHE A 123 4.30 -2.55 15.41
C PHE A 123 5.29 -1.66 14.66
N VAL A 124 6.16 -2.22 13.81
CA VAL A 124 6.91 -1.43 12.81
C VAL A 124 5.96 -0.76 11.81
N ALA A 125 4.81 -1.38 11.51
CA ALA A 125 3.78 -0.81 10.64
C ALA A 125 3.07 0.42 11.23
N GLY A 126 3.43 0.81 12.46
CA GLY A 126 2.90 1.96 13.15
C GLY A 126 1.89 1.60 14.23
N ASP A 127 1.09 2.59 14.60
CA ASP A 127 0.06 2.46 15.62
C ASP A 127 -1.14 1.65 15.10
N TYR A 128 -1.44 0.54 15.77
CA TYR A 128 -2.62 -0.29 15.50
C TYR A 128 -3.91 0.28 16.09
N THR A 129 -3.80 1.32 16.91
CA THR A 129 -4.94 2.07 17.47
C THR A 129 -5.21 3.37 16.72
N GLY A 130 -4.23 3.86 15.95
CA GLY A 130 -4.27 5.11 15.21
C GLY A 130 -4.69 4.98 13.75
N ASN A 131 -4.90 6.13 13.10
CA ASN A 131 -5.19 6.21 11.67
C ASN A 131 -3.91 6.40 10.87
N VAL A 132 -3.87 5.97 9.62
CA VAL A 132 -2.76 6.28 8.72
C VAL A 132 -2.75 7.78 8.42
N SER A 133 -1.58 8.40 8.59
CA SER A 133 -1.31 9.78 8.18
C SER A 133 -0.29 9.81 7.05
N ASP A 134 -0.22 10.93 6.33
CA ASP A 134 0.81 11.12 5.31
C ASP A 134 2.22 11.10 5.90
N GLN A 135 2.41 11.72 7.06
CA GLN A 135 3.70 11.67 7.77
C GLN A 135 4.03 10.25 8.23
N GLY A 136 3.07 9.54 8.82
CA GLY A 136 3.27 8.14 9.24
C GLY A 136 3.60 7.22 8.07
N MET A 137 2.95 7.39 6.92
CA MET A 137 3.27 6.63 5.71
C MET A 137 4.68 6.95 5.18
N LYS A 138 5.08 8.24 5.19
CA LYS A 138 6.43 8.65 4.80
C LYS A 138 7.50 8.06 5.71
N ASP A 139 7.29 8.10 7.02
CA ASP A 139 8.25 7.58 8.00
C ASP A 139 8.38 6.07 7.91
N LEU A 140 7.25 5.37 7.73
CA LEU A 140 7.22 3.94 7.46
C LEU A 140 7.99 3.57 6.19
N LEU A 141 7.69 4.22 5.06
CA LEU A 141 8.39 3.99 3.80
C LEU A 141 9.89 4.27 3.91
N SER A 142 10.27 5.36 4.58
CA SER A 142 11.68 5.70 4.79
C SER A 142 12.40 4.70 5.68
N SER A 143 11.71 4.08 6.66
CA SER A 143 12.28 2.99 7.46
C SER A 143 12.62 1.77 6.58
N LEU A 144 11.83 1.53 5.54
CA LEU A 144 12.03 0.48 4.54
C LEU A 144 12.90 0.94 3.35
N GLN A 145 13.73 1.97 3.53
CA GLN A 145 14.61 2.53 2.49
C GLN A 145 13.90 3.04 1.22
N VAL A 146 12.59 3.30 1.31
CA VAL A 146 11.86 4.00 0.25
C VAL A 146 11.94 5.50 0.53
N HIS A 147 13.05 6.11 0.10
CA HIS A 147 13.28 7.56 0.21
C HIS A 147 12.62 8.32 -0.93
N ASP A 148 12.43 9.64 -0.72
CA ASP A 148 11.76 10.56 -1.67
C ASP A 148 10.49 9.97 -2.33
N CYS A 149 9.67 9.32 -1.49
CA CYS A 149 8.55 8.52 -1.97
C CYS A 149 7.55 9.34 -2.79
N TRP A 150 7.25 10.59 -2.41
CA TRP A 150 6.22 11.38 -3.06
C TRP A 150 6.55 11.82 -4.48
N SER A 151 7.80 12.24 -4.74
CA SER A 151 8.23 12.63 -6.09
C SER A 151 8.22 11.40 -7.00
N THR A 152 8.75 10.28 -6.50
CA THR A 152 8.88 9.03 -7.23
C THR A 152 7.54 8.36 -7.46
N PHE A 153 6.60 8.47 -6.50
CA PHE A 153 5.22 7.98 -6.64
C PHE A 153 4.48 8.72 -7.74
N ARG A 154 4.70 10.03 -7.89
CA ARG A 154 4.08 10.78 -9.00
C ARG A 154 4.56 10.26 -10.36
N GLN A 155 5.86 10.02 -10.51
CA GLN A 155 6.44 9.48 -11.74
C GLN A 155 5.89 8.07 -12.02
N PHE A 156 5.95 7.19 -11.02
CA PHE A 156 5.45 5.83 -11.15
C PHE A 156 3.95 5.76 -11.44
N ALA A 157 3.13 6.59 -10.79
CA ALA A 157 1.69 6.68 -11.05
C ALA A 157 1.43 7.07 -12.52
N ALA A 158 2.15 8.08 -13.03
CA ALA A 158 2.05 8.48 -14.43
C ALA A 158 2.45 7.34 -15.39
N ASP A 159 3.57 6.65 -15.10
CA ASP A 159 4.06 5.51 -15.88
C ASP A 159 3.06 4.36 -15.92
N ALA A 160 2.31 4.15 -14.84
CA ALA A 160 1.25 3.17 -14.71
C ALA A 160 -0.08 3.60 -15.35
N GLY A 161 -0.19 4.83 -15.86
CA GLY A 161 -1.42 5.36 -16.47
C GLY A 161 -2.38 6.04 -15.49
N ILE A 162 -1.92 6.38 -14.28
CA ILE A 162 -2.65 7.20 -13.30
C ILE A 162 -2.08 8.63 -13.33
N GLY A 163 -2.75 9.51 -14.08
CA GLY A 163 -2.40 10.92 -14.15
C GLY A 163 -2.87 11.68 -12.91
N VAL A 164 -2.03 11.76 -11.87
CA VAL A 164 -2.32 12.54 -10.66
C VAL A 164 -1.27 13.63 -10.43
N PRO A 165 -1.66 14.84 -9.99
CA PRO A 165 -0.71 15.92 -9.77
C PRO A 165 0.24 15.65 -8.60
N SER A 166 -0.24 14.97 -7.55
CA SER A 166 0.54 14.61 -6.37
C SER A 166 -0.12 13.47 -5.60
N VAL A 167 0.59 12.35 -5.43
CA VAL A 167 0.12 11.23 -4.59
C VAL A 167 0.09 11.64 -3.11
N HIS A 168 0.97 12.55 -2.69
CA HIS A 168 0.97 13.09 -1.32
C HIS A 168 -0.33 13.83 -1.01
N GLU A 169 -0.80 14.68 -1.93
CA GLU A 169 -2.08 15.37 -1.76
C GLU A 169 -3.28 14.42 -1.82
N LEU A 170 -3.20 13.30 -2.57
CA LEU A 170 -4.23 12.25 -2.50
C LEU A 170 -4.32 11.64 -1.10
N VAL A 171 -3.18 11.27 -0.50
CA VAL A 171 -3.17 10.72 0.88
C VAL A 171 -3.77 11.73 1.86
N LYS A 172 -3.31 12.98 1.83
CA LYS A 172 -3.83 14.05 2.71
C LYS A 172 -5.32 14.30 2.51
N SER A 173 -5.77 14.35 1.25
CA SER A 173 -7.17 14.54 0.89
C SER A 173 -8.04 13.41 1.44
N THR A 174 -7.65 12.15 1.23
CA THR A 174 -8.40 10.98 1.70
C THR A 174 -8.50 10.93 3.23
N VAL A 175 -7.40 11.20 3.95
CA VAL A 175 -7.41 11.27 5.42
C VAL A 175 -8.33 12.38 5.93
N ARG A 176 -8.27 13.57 5.32
CA ARG A 176 -9.14 14.71 5.68
C ARG A 176 -10.61 14.40 5.40
N LYS A 177 -10.94 13.81 4.24
CA LYS A 177 -12.30 13.40 3.87
C LYS A 177 -12.87 12.44 4.92
N ARG A 178 -12.10 11.43 5.33
CA ARG A 178 -12.50 10.48 6.38
C ARG A 178 -12.73 11.17 7.74
N HIS A 179 -11.80 12.03 8.17
CA HIS A 179 -11.95 12.76 9.44
C HIS A 179 -13.23 13.61 9.45
N ARG A 180 -13.50 14.35 8.38
CA ARG A 180 -14.75 15.12 8.23
C ARG A 180 -15.99 14.22 8.22
N SER A 181 -15.96 13.08 7.51
CA SER A 181 -17.06 12.11 7.50
C SER A 181 -17.40 11.55 8.87
N ALA A 182 -16.39 11.31 9.72
CA ALA A 182 -16.59 10.74 11.04
C ALA A 182 -17.00 11.76 12.10
N HIS A 183 -16.51 13.01 12.01
CA HIS A 183 -16.60 13.96 13.12
C HIS A 183 -17.30 15.28 12.81
N SER A 184 -17.59 15.58 11.53
CA SER A 184 -18.22 16.85 11.15
C SER A 184 -19.70 16.64 10.79
N PRO A 185 -20.65 17.03 11.66
CA PRO A 185 -22.08 16.83 11.42
C PRO A 185 -22.59 17.44 10.12
N GLY A 186 -21.97 18.53 9.65
CA GLY A 186 -22.33 19.24 8.42
C GLY A 186 -21.62 18.77 7.14
N TYR A 187 -20.70 17.79 7.21
CA TYR A 187 -19.97 17.37 6.01
C TYR A 187 -20.82 16.48 5.10
N SER A 188 -21.05 16.90 3.86
CA SER A 188 -21.90 16.18 2.91
C SER A 188 -21.07 15.72 1.70
N PRO A 189 -20.59 14.46 1.69
CA PRO A 189 -19.78 14.00 0.57
C PRO A 189 -20.54 14.01 -0.74
N THR A 190 -19.89 14.50 -1.79
CA THR A 190 -20.44 14.56 -3.15
C THR A 190 -20.37 13.20 -3.84
N ALA A 191 -21.16 12.98 -4.89
CA ALA A 191 -21.07 11.75 -5.69
C ALA A 191 -19.67 11.59 -6.32
N THR A 192 -19.09 12.70 -6.81
CA THR A 192 -17.75 12.75 -7.38
C THR A 192 -16.69 12.28 -6.39
N GLU A 193 -16.75 12.73 -5.13
CA GLU A 193 -15.80 12.30 -4.09
C GLU A 193 -15.84 10.78 -3.86
N ILE A 194 -17.00 10.13 -4.04
CA ILE A 194 -17.14 8.68 -3.90
C ILE A 194 -16.62 7.96 -5.14
N THR A 195 -16.89 8.48 -6.33
CA THR A 195 -16.37 7.91 -7.59
C THR A 195 -14.86 8.01 -7.71
N GLU A 196 -14.27 9.13 -7.30
CA GLU A 196 -12.81 9.32 -7.33
C GLU A 196 -12.08 8.51 -6.25
N LEU A 197 -12.77 8.17 -5.15
CA LEU A 197 -12.16 7.43 -4.04
C LEU A 197 -11.52 6.13 -4.52
N ARG A 198 -12.17 5.40 -5.44
CA ARG A 198 -11.63 4.18 -6.02
C ARG A 198 -10.25 4.40 -6.62
N SER A 199 -10.12 5.37 -7.53
CA SER A 199 -8.86 5.66 -8.21
C SER A 199 -7.80 6.18 -7.26
N ASP A 200 -8.21 6.97 -6.26
CA ASP A 200 -7.31 7.51 -5.24
C ASP A 200 -6.71 6.38 -4.41
N LEU A 201 -7.54 5.48 -3.88
CA LEU A 201 -7.11 4.33 -3.08
C LEU A 201 -6.24 3.38 -3.90
N LEU A 202 -6.61 3.10 -5.15
CA LEU A 202 -5.83 2.26 -6.07
C LEU A 202 -4.44 2.87 -6.30
N CYS A 203 -4.37 4.17 -6.57
CA CYS A 203 -3.10 4.86 -6.79
C CYS A 203 -2.18 4.78 -5.57
N ILE A 204 -2.71 5.07 -4.38
CA ILE A 204 -1.93 5.05 -3.13
C ILE A 204 -1.46 3.61 -2.83
N ALA A 205 -2.37 2.65 -2.88
CA ALA A 205 -2.07 1.25 -2.58
C ALA A 205 -1.04 0.65 -3.55
N MET A 206 -1.17 0.93 -4.85
CA MET A 206 -0.22 0.44 -5.86
C MET A 206 1.17 1.05 -5.67
N CYS A 207 1.28 2.36 -5.43
CA CYS A 207 2.57 3.00 -5.18
C CYS A 207 3.25 2.43 -3.91
N PHE A 208 2.46 2.24 -2.85
CA PHE A 208 2.95 1.65 -1.60
C PHE A 208 3.43 0.20 -1.83
N ASP A 209 2.60 -0.66 -2.44
CA ASP A 209 2.93 -2.07 -2.65
C ASP A 209 4.18 -2.27 -3.49
N VAL A 210 4.26 -1.56 -4.62
CA VAL A 210 5.37 -1.70 -5.57
C VAL A 210 6.67 -1.20 -4.96
N SER A 211 6.65 -0.04 -4.29
CA SER A 211 7.86 0.51 -3.67
C SER A 211 8.38 -0.36 -2.53
N VAL A 212 7.49 -0.85 -1.67
CA VAL A 212 7.86 -1.77 -0.60
C VAL A 212 8.39 -3.07 -1.18
N SER A 213 7.71 -3.69 -2.16
CA SER A 213 8.14 -4.94 -2.76
C SER A 213 9.51 -4.83 -3.43
N SER A 214 9.71 -3.76 -4.21
CA SER A 214 10.99 -3.50 -4.87
C SER A 214 12.12 -3.29 -3.87
N SER A 215 11.84 -2.55 -2.80
CA SER A 215 12.82 -2.33 -1.73
C SER A 215 13.18 -3.64 -1.02
N MET A 216 12.22 -4.53 -0.75
CA MET A 216 12.50 -5.81 -0.12
C MET A 216 13.33 -6.75 -1.01
N GLU A 217 13.06 -6.77 -2.33
CA GLU A 217 13.90 -7.52 -3.27
C GLU A 217 15.34 -6.98 -3.30
N GLN A 218 15.50 -5.65 -3.31
CA GLN A 218 16.82 -5.02 -3.22
C GLN A 218 17.53 -5.33 -1.90
N ALA A 219 16.80 -5.35 -0.79
CA ALA A 219 17.34 -5.71 0.52
C ALA A 219 18.00 -7.10 0.50
N LEU A 220 17.34 -8.08 -0.13
CA LEU A 220 17.86 -9.44 -0.18
C LEU A 220 18.99 -9.62 -1.21
N ALA A 221 18.90 -8.95 -2.37
CA ALA A 221 19.84 -9.15 -3.47
C ALA A 221 21.11 -8.29 -3.38
N VAL A 222 20.99 -7.04 -2.91
CA VAL A 222 22.07 -6.04 -2.84
C VAL A 222 22.15 -5.39 -1.45
N SER A 223 22.18 -6.24 -0.42
CA SER A 223 22.06 -5.85 0.99
C SER A 223 23.00 -4.71 1.44
N ASP A 224 24.25 -4.63 0.98
CA ASP A 224 25.16 -3.52 1.34
C ASP A 224 24.62 -2.17 0.86
N GLN A 225 24.28 -2.09 -0.43
CA GLN A 225 23.77 -0.86 -1.04
C GLN A 225 22.44 -0.46 -0.43
N TRP A 226 21.56 -1.44 -0.18
CA TRP A 226 20.27 -1.19 0.46
C TRP A 226 20.43 -0.67 1.90
N ALA A 227 21.31 -1.30 2.69
CA ALA A 227 21.58 -0.85 4.06
C ALA A 227 22.21 0.56 4.10
N GLY A 228 23.06 0.88 3.13
CA GLY A 228 23.67 2.20 2.95
C GLY A 228 22.72 3.27 2.40
N GLY A 229 21.51 2.90 1.96
CA GLY A 229 20.57 3.82 1.32
C GLY A 229 20.98 4.27 -0.09
N GLU A 230 21.81 3.47 -0.76
CA GLU A 230 22.33 3.74 -2.11
C GLU A 230 21.39 3.22 -3.21
N THR A 231 20.33 2.49 -2.84
CA THR A 231 19.34 1.94 -3.77
C THR A 231 18.17 2.89 -4.00
N ALA A 232 17.75 3.04 -5.25
CA ALA A 232 16.46 3.63 -5.59
C ALA A 232 15.46 2.52 -5.95
N TRP A 233 14.33 2.46 -5.22
CA TRP A 233 13.33 1.41 -5.46
C TRP A 233 12.79 1.44 -6.89
N ARG A 234 12.63 2.64 -7.48
CA ARG A 234 12.04 2.79 -8.82
C ARG A 234 12.89 2.16 -9.92
N ASP A 235 14.21 2.16 -9.77
CA ASP A 235 15.14 1.60 -10.76
C ASP A 235 15.05 0.07 -10.84
N ALA A 236 14.59 -0.56 -9.75
CA ALA A 236 14.36 -2.00 -9.67
C ALA A 236 12.96 -2.43 -10.16
N VAL A 237 12.14 -1.51 -10.68
CA VAL A 237 10.77 -1.82 -11.13
C VAL A 237 10.70 -1.96 -12.65
N HIS A 238 10.32 -3.16 -13.11
CA HIS A 238 9.94 -3.42 -14.49
C HIS A 238 8.42 -3.39 -14.65
N LEU A 239 7.92 -2.30 -15.22
CA LEU A 239 6.49 -2.08 -15.39
C LEU A 239 5.98 -2.61 -16.74
N TYR A 240 4.92 -3.41 -16.66
CA TYR A 240 4.17 -3.96 -17.77
C TYR A 240 2.70 -3.56 -17.68
N ALA A 241 2.07 -3.32 -18.82
CA ALA A 241 0.66 -3.00 -18.91
C ALA A 241 -0.07 -4.00 -19.81
N VAL A 242 -1.22 -4.47 -19.35
CA VAL A 242 -2.18 -5.24 -20.15
C VAL A 242 -3.31 -4.32 -20.55
N GLN A 243 -3.50 -4.15 -21.85
CA GLN A 243 -4.56 -3.30 -22.39
C GLN A 243 -5.46 -4.10 -23.35
N PRO A 244 -6.77 -3.84 -23.37
CA PRO A 244 -7.67 -4.34 -24.41
C PRO A 244 -7.25 -3.82 -25.79
N HIS A 245 -7.33 -4.67 -26.81
CA HIS A 245 -7.05 -4.32 -28.20
C HIS A 245 -7.93 -5.16 -29.15
N GLY A 246 -9.10 -4.63 -29.51
CA GLY A 246 -10.12 -5.37 -30.24
C GLY A 246 -10.61 -6.57 -29.42
N THR A 247 -10.55 -7.77 -29.98
CA THR A 247 -10.89 -9.03 -29.30
C THR A 247 -9.72 -9.65 -28.52
N ARG A 248 -8.56 -8.97 -28.50
CA ARG A 248 -7.32 -9.44 -27.89
C ARG A 248 -6.87 -8.53 -26.77
N TYR A 249 -5.83 -8.95 -26.06
CA TYR A 249 -5.09 -8.16 -25.09
C TYR A 249 -3.66 -7.98 -25.57
N ARG A 250 -3.13 -6.76 -25.40
CA ARG A 250 -1.74 -6.43 -25.67
C ARG A 250 -0.97 -6.32 -24.37
N LEU A 251 0.16 -7.01 -24.29
CA LEU A 251 1.15 -6.86 -23.23
C LEU A 251 2.19 -5.85 -23.70
N LEU A 252 2.26 -4.72 -23.00
CA LEU A 252 3.21 -3.64 -23.25
C LEU A 252 4.22 -3.59 -22.10
N GLN A 253 5.46 -3.27 -22.41
CA GLN A 253 6.45 -2.88 -21.41
C GLN A 253 6.55 -1.37 -21.43
N HIS A 254 6.58 -0.74 -20.25
CA HIS A 254 6.74 0.70 -20.15
C HIS A 254 8.00 1.18 -20.90
N GLY A 255 7.89 2.33 -21.57
CA GLY A 255 8.95 2.89 -22.42
C GLY A 255 9.08 2.23 -23.81
N ARG A 256 8.31 1.18 -24.14
CA ARG A 256 8.32 0.55 -25.47
C ARG A 256 7.05 0.86 -26.25
N ALA A 257 7.22 1.27 -27.51
CA ALA A 257 6.10 1.57 -28.41
C ALA A 257 5.35 0.31 -28.90
N ARG A 258 6.06 -0.83 -29.02
CA ARG A 258 5.50 -2.09 -29.56
C ARG A 258 5.12 -3.04 -28.43
N ALA A 259 3.97 -3.71 -28.59
CA ALA A 259 3.57 -4.80 -27.71
C ALA A 259 4.57 -5.96 -27.74
N LEU A 260 4.91 -6.49 -26.56
CA LEU A 260 5.73 -7.68 -26.41
C LEU A 260 5.00 -8.93 -26.92
N ARG A 261 3.71 -9.03 -26.61
CA ARG A 261 2.84 -10.17 -26.94
C ARG A 261 1.40 -9.71 -27.15
N LEU A 262 0.66 -10.49 -27.93
CA LEU A 262 -0.80 -10.42 -28.05
C LEU A 262 -1.38 -11.77 -27.59
N THR A 263 -2.49 -11.75 -26.87
CA THR A 263 -3.20 -12.95 -26.44
C THR A 263 -4.71 -12.74 -26.47
N ASN A 264 -5.48 -13.80 -26.63
CA ASN A 264 -6.94 -13.75 -26.54
C ASN A 264 -7.43 -13.92 -25.09
N ASP A 265 -6.54 -14.35 -24.18
CA ASP A 265 -6.87 -14.62 -22.77
C ASP A 265 -6.11 -13.65 -21.85
N ALA A 266 -6.86 -12.83 -21.12
CA ALA A 266 -6.33 -11.87 -20.16
C ALA A 266 -5.64 -12.52 -18.96
N THR A 267 -6.00 -13.76 -18.61
CA THR A 267 -5.44 -14.48 -17.46
C THR A 267 -4.09 -15.10 -17.78
N ALA A 268 -3.91 -15.62 -19.00
CA ALA A 268 -2.63 -16.12 -19.50
C ALA A 268 -1.53 -15.04 -19.62
N VAL A 269 -1.88 -13.74 -19.64
CA VAL A 269 -0.90 -12.65 -19.82
C VAL A 269 0.17 -12.66 -18.74
N GLN A 270 -0.18 -13.05 -17.51
CA GLN A 270 0.77 -13.06 -16.39
C GLN A 270 1.95 -14.01 -16.64
N ALA A 271 1.70 -15.18 -17.24
CA ALA A 271 2.74 -16.15 -17.59
C ALA A 271 3.65 -15.68 -18.74
N LEU A 272 3.24 -14.64 -19.48
CA LEU A 272 4.02 -14.06 -20.58
C LEU A 272 4.96 -12.95 -20.11
N VAL A 273 4.85 -12.50 -18.86
CA VAL A 273 5.76 -11.49 -18.32
C VAL A 273 7.10 -12.15 -17.99
N PRO A 274 8.23 -11.61 -18.49
CA PRO A 274 9.55 -12.13 -18.16
C PRO A 274 9.78 -12.14 -16.65
N ARG A 275 10.41 -13.22 -16.15
CA ARG A 275 10.80 -13.32 -14.74
C ARG A 275 11.78 -12.20 -14.39
N ALA A 276 11.53 -11.51 -13.28
CA ALA A 276 12.42 -10.48 -12.77
C ALA A 276 13.76 -11.07 -12.35
N ALA A 277 14.84 -10.32 -12.57
CA ALA A 277 16.16 -10.67 -12.04
C ALA A 277 16.20 -10.45 -10.52
N PRO A 278 17.08 -11.13 -9.77
CA PRO A 278 17.26 -10.86 -8.34
C PRO A 278 17.48 -9.37 -8.06
N GLY A 279 16.77 -8.82 -7.07
CA GLY A 279 16.85 -7.38 -6.74
C GLY A 279 15.94 -6.49 -7.58
N THR A 280 15.13 -7.06 -8.47
CA THR A 280 14.15 -6.35 -9.28
C THR A 280 12.77 -6.97 -9.14
N VAL A 281 11.72 -6.20 -9.40
CA VAL A 281 10.33 -6.67 -9.42
C VAL A 281 9.70 -6.45 -10.78
N ALA A 282 8.93 -7.44 -11.25
CA ALA A 282 8.07 -7.28 -12.41
C ALA A 282 6.65 -6.91 -11.94
N VAL A 283 6.13 -5.80 -12.45
CA VAL A 283 4.80 -5.28 -12.09
C VAL A 283 3.91 -5.32 -13.31
N LEU A 284 2.79 -6.03 -13.22
CA LEU A 284 1.78 -6.12 -14.26
C LEU A 284 0.55 -5.31 -13.87
N VAL A 285 0.29 -4.22 -14.58
CA VAL A 285 -0.91 -3.39 -14.40
C VAL A 285 -1.95 -3.76 -15.46
N LYS A 286 -3.15 -4.11 -15.03
CA LYS A 286 -4.30 -4.32 -15.92
C LYS A 286 -5.04 -3.01 -16.09
N GLN A 287 -5.15 -2.55 -17.32
CA GLN A 287 -5.82 -1.29 -17.65
C GLN A 287 -7.15 -1.54 -18.37
N ASP A 288 -8.08 -0.60 -18.23
CA ASP A 288 -9.32 -0.57 -19.00
C ASP A 288 -9.09 -0.09 -20.45
N ALA A 289 -10.18 0.02 -21.21
CA ALA A 289 -10.15 0.52 -22.59
C ALA A 289 -9.70 2.00 -22.69
N ALA A 290 -9.83 2.76 -21.61
CA ALA A 290 -9.37 4.15 -21.51
C ALA A 290 -7.90 4.24 -21.04
N GLY A 291 -7.21 3.11 -20.84
CA GLY A 291 -5.83 3.06 -20.35
C GLY A 291 -5.69 3.30 -18.85
N ARG A 292 -6.78 3.35 -18.09
CA ARG A 292 -6.77 3.57 -16.64
C ARG A 292 -6.53 2.24 -15.91
N PRO A 293 -5.67 2.21 -14.88
CA PRO A 293 -5.45 1.03 -14.07
C PRO A 293 -6.71 0.57 -13.34
N ASN A 294 -6.97 -0.73 -13.39
CA ASN A 294 -8.04 -1.40 -12.67
C ASN A 294 -7.51 -2.32 -11.56
N SER A 295 -6.35 -2.93 -11.78
CA SER A 295 -5.65 -3.77 -10.82
C SER A 295 -4.17 -3.89 -11.17
N TRP A 296 -3.35 -4.34 -10.22
CA TRP A 296 -1.94 -4.64 -10.44
C TRP A 296 -1.56 -5.96 -9.78
N ASN A 297 -0.51 -6.61 -10.29
CA ASN A 297 0.11 -7.79 -9.72
C ASN A 297 1.64 -7.59 -9.71
N ILE A 298 2.30 -7.98 -8.63
CA ILE A 298 3.77 -8.07 -8.56
C ILE A 298 4.12 -9.54 -8.73
N LEU A 299 4.99 -9.83 -9.70
CA LEU A 299 5.28 -11.16 -10.24
C LEU A 299 6.64 -11.69 -9.82
#